data_AF-R6PR16-F1
#
_entry.id   AF-R6PR16-F1
#
_cell.length_a   1.000
_cell.length_b   1.000
_cell.length_c   1.000
_cell.angle_alpha   90.00
_cell.angle_beta   90.00
_cell.angle_gamma   90.00
#
_symmetry.space_group_name_H-M   'P 1'
#
loop_
_entity.id
_entity.type
_entity.pdbx_description
1 polymer ?
#
loop_
_entity_poly.entity_id
_entity_poly.type
_entity_poly.pdbx_seq_one_letter_code
_entity_poly.pdbx_strand_id
1 'polypeptide(L)'
;MSSSTLRVPTSFRLPSELLEELKERAKATNCSLNNYVESILTDVMRKDKTVEENVITPVLQDKIDKVREEIHCGQYTTLKSHDDIDNYFASL
;
A
#
# COMPACT_ATOMS: atom_id res chain seq x y z
N MET A 1 -13.63 -3.70 -11.30
CA MET A 1 -12.98 -3.99 -12.59
C MET A 1 -12.10 -5.22 -12.41
N SER A 2 -12.47 -6.34 -13.02
CA SER A 2 -11.71 -7.59 -12.89
C SER A 2 -10.58 -7.58 -13.93
N SER A 3 -9.40 -7.10 -13.55
CA SER A 3 -8.21 -7.25 -14.39
C SER A 3 -7.75 -8.71 -14.32
N SER A 4 -8.15 -9.53 -15.29
CA SER A 4 -7.56 -10.85 -15.46
C SER A 4 -6.11 -10.70 -15.90
N THR A 5 -5.18 -10.78 -14.96
CA THR A 5 -3.75 -10.76 -15.24
C THR A 5 -3.35 -12.00 -16.04
N LEU A 6 -2.70 -11.83 -17.18
CA LEU A 6 -2.17 -12.95 -17.97
C LEU A 6 -1.02 -13.61 -17.20
N ARG A 7 -1.22 -14.86 -16.77
CA ARG A 7 -0.21 -15.67 -16.09
C ARG A 7 0.51 -16.56 -17.09
N VAL A 8 1.83 -16.44 -17.18
CA VAL A 8 2.67 -17.27 -18.06
C VAL A 8 3.45 -18.27 -17.19
N PRO A 9 3.33 -19.59 -17.43
CA PRO A 9 4.10 -20.57 -16.67
C PRO A 9 5.59 -20.39 -16.94
N THR A 10 6.38 -20.26 -15.88
CA THR A 10 7.83 -20.09 -15.94
C THR A 10 8.49 -21.11 -15.01
N SER A 11 9.56 -21.75 -15.48
CA SER A 11 10.32 -22.73 -14.71
C SER A 11 11.74 -22.24 -14.48
N PHE A 12 12.23 -22.40 -13.26
CA PHE A 12 13.60 -22.04 -12.85
C PHE A 12 14.18 -23.15 -11.98
N ARG A 13 15.50 -23.29 -12.01
CA ARG A 13 16.23 -24.23 -11.15
C ARG A 13 16.64 -23.51 -9.87
N LEU A 14 16.33 -24.11 -8.72
CA LEU A 14 16.74 -23.63 -7.41
C LEU A 14 17.74 -24.60 -6.76
N PRO A 15 18.65 -24.09 -5.91
CA PRO A 15 19.38 -24.92 -4.95
C PRO A 15 18.41 -25.71 -4.07
N SER A 16 18.79 -26.93 -3.67
CA SER A 16 17.95 -27.79 -2.83
C SER A 16 17.64 -27.17 -1.48
N GLU A 17 18.63 -26.54 -0.84
CA GLU A 17 18.47 -25.88 0.46
C GLU A 17 17.42 -24.77 0.42
N LEU A 18 17.48 -23.93 -0.62
CA LEU A 18 16.49 -22.87 -0.82
C LEU A 18 15.09 -23.42 -1.10
N LEU A 19 14.98 -24.50 -1.86
CA LEU A 19 13.70 -25.13 -2.16
C LEU A 19 13.03 -25.68 -0.89
N GLU A 20 13.79 -26.29 0.01
CA GLU A 20 13.26 -26.80 1.28
C GLU A 20 12.80 -25.65 2.19
N GLU A 21 13.60 -24.60 2.34
CA GLU A 21 13.22 -23.40 3.11
C GLU A 21 11.92 -22.77 2.59
N LEU A 22 11.78 -22.63 1.27
CA LEU A 22 10.56 -22.09 0.67
C LEU A 22 9.34 -22.98 0.93
N LYS A 23 9.50 -24.30 0.92
CA LYS A 23 8.41 -25.24 1.26
C LYS A 23 8.01 -25.12 2.72
N GLU A 24 8.96 -25.03 3.64
CA GLU A 24 8.67 -24.86 5.06
C GLU A 24 7.90 -23.56 5.33
N ARG A 25 8.36 -22.45 4.73
CA ARG A 25 7.67 -21.17 4.84
C ARG A 25 6.28 -21.19 4.21
N ALA A 26 6.12 -21.81 3.05
CA ALA A 26 4.81 -21.97 2.41
C ALA A 26 3.83 -22.76 3.30
N LYS A 27 4.30 -23.83 3.96
CA LYS A 27 3.51 -24.57 4.96
C LYS A 27 3.15 -23.69 6.16
N ALA A 28 4.11 -22.93 6.70
CA ALA A 28 3.87 -22.02 7.82
C ALA A 28 2.82 -20.95 7.49
N THR A 29 2.76 -20.51 6.23
CA THR A 29 1.76 -19.54 5.73
C THR A 29 0.48 -20.19 5.18
N ASN A 30 0.29 -21.50 5.35
CA ASN A 30 -0.88 -22.26 4.88
C ASN A 30 -1.19 -22.08 3.38
N CYS A 31 -0.16 -22.01 2.53
CA CYS A 31 -0.32 -21.86 1.10
C CYS A 31 0.53 -22.85 0.30
N SER A 32 0.22 -23.03 -0.99
CA SER A 32 1.06 -23.82 -1.88
C SER A 32 2.40 -23.12 -2.11
N LEU A 33 3.45 -23.88 -2.46
CA LEU A 33 4.75 -23.32 -2.84
C LEU A 33 4.60 -22.29 -3.97
N ASN A 34 3.77 -22.59 -4.97
CA ASN A 34 3.54 -21.70 -6.11
C ASN A 34 2.92 -20.36 -5.66
N ASN A 35 1.89 -20.41 -4.79
CA ASN A 35 1.27 -19.20 -4.27
C ASN A 35 2.24 -18.40 -3.39
N TYR A 36 3.04 -19.09 -2.58
CA TYR A 36 4.05 -18.47 -1.73
C TYR A 36 5.10 -17.72 -2.57
N VAL A 37 5.62 -18.38 -3.61
CA VAL A 37 6.59 -17.80 -4.54
C VAL A 37 5.96 -16.64 -5.32
N GLU A 38 4.73 -16.78 -5.83
CA GLU A 38 4.01 -15.69 -6.50
C GLU A 38 3.86 -14.47 -5.58
N SER A 39 3.56 -14.68 -4.29
CA SER A 39 3.48 -13.60 -3.31
C SER A 39 4.83 -12.90 -3.11
N ILE A 40 5.94 -13.64 -3.01
CA ILE A 40 7.28 -13.05 -2.87
C ILE A 40 7.63 -12.24 -4.13
N LEU A 41 7.43 -12.80 -5.31
CA LEU A 41 7.72 -12.13 -6.59
C LEU A 41 6.86 -10.87 -6.75
N THR A 42 5.59 -10.93 -6.35
CA THR A 42 4.68 -9.77 -6.36
C THR A 42 5.11 -8.72 -5.36
N ASP A 43 5.60 -9.10 -4.18
CA ASP A 43 6.12 -8.17 -3.17
C ASP A 43 7.35 -7.42 -3.69
N VAL A 44 8.25 -8.11 -4.40
CA VAL A 44 9.39 -7.47 -5.10
C VAL A 44 8.89 -6.40 -6.09
N MET A 45 7.89 -6.73 -6.93
CA MET A 45 7.30 -5.76 -7.86
C MET A 45 6.61 -4.56 -7.18
N ARG A 46 6.10 -4.74 -5.95
CA ARG A 46 5.43 -3.68 -5.18
C ARG A 46 6.43 -2.75 -4.50
N LYS A 47 7.52 -3.28 -3.97
CA LYS A 47 8.56 -2.50 -3.28
C LYS A 47 9.17 -1.44 -4.18
N ASP A 48 9.32 -1.73 -5.46
CA ASP A 48 9.77 -0.73 -6.45
C ASP A 48 8.76 0.42 -6.68
N LYS A 49 7.50 0.27 -6.26
CA LYS A 49 6.45 1.31 -6.38
C LYS A 49 6.14 2.03 -5.06
N THR A 50 6.29 1.37 -3.92
CA THR A 50 5.76 1.89 -2.63
C THR A 50 6.77 2.62 -1.77
N VAL A 51 8.08 2.44 -2.01
CA VAL A 51 9.12 3.11 -1.21
C VAL A 51 9.17 4.62 -1.49
N GLU A 52 8.78 5.08 -2.68
CA GLU A 52 8.73 6.52 -2.98
C GLU A 52 7.41 7.18 -2.54
N GLU A 53 6.29 6.46 -2.52
CA GLU A 53 4.96 7.07 -2.33
C GLU A 53 4.52 7.20 -0.85
N ASN A 54 5.06 6.42 0.08
CA ASN A 54 4.61 6.41 1.49
C ASN A 54 5.61 7.04 2.48
N VAL A 55 6.64 7.72 1.99
CA VAL A 55 7.57 8.44 2.86
C VAL A 55 6.96 9.81 3.19
N ILE A 56 6.75 10.08 4.47
CA ILE A 56 6.40 11.43 4.92
C ILE A 56 7.60 12.32 4.64
N THR A 57 7.53 13.08 3.55
CA THR A 57 8.55 14.09 3.24
C THR A 57 8.56 15.15 4.33
N PRO A 58 9.72 15.80 4.61
CA PRO A 58 9.79 16.86 5.62
C PRO A 58 8.77 17.98 5.33
N VAL A 59 8.56 18.30 4.05
CA VAL A 59 7.54 19.27 3.61
C VAL A 59 6.10 18.83 3.97
N LEU A 60 5.80 17.54 3.87
CA LEU A 60 4.49 17.01 4.26
C LEU A 60 4.34 17.01 5.78
N GLN A 61 5.40 16.72 6.53
CA GLN A 61 5.41 16.77 7.99
C GLN A 61 5.14 18.18 8.50
N ASP A 62 5.82 19.20 7.96
CA ASP A 62 5.62 20.61 8.32
C ASP A 62 4.17 21.06 8.08
N LYS A 63 3.56 20.61 6.98
CA LYS A 63 2.14 20.89 6.68
C LYS A 63 1.20 20.22 7.67
N ILE A 64 1.47 18.96 8.03
CA ILE A 64 0.66 18.22 9.02
C ILE A 64 0.72 18.92 10.38
N ASP A 65 1.90 19.36 10.80
CA ASP A 65 2.08 20.01 12.10
C ASP A 65 1.42 21.39 12.14
N LYS A 66 1.51 22.17 11.06
CA LYS A 66 0.75 23.44 10.94
C LYS A 66 -0.77 23.21 11.06
N VAL A 67 -1.31 22.22 10.35
CA VAL A 67 -2.75 21.91 10.41
C VAL A 67 -3.15 21.43 11.80
N ARG A 68 -2.30 20.66 12.49
CA ARG A 68 -2.54 20.25 13.89
C ARG A 68 -2.63 21.46 14.82
N GLU A 69 -1.74 22.44 14.67
CA GLU A 69 -1.78 23.69 15.45
C GLU A 69 -3.03 24.51 15.13
N GLU A 70 -3.45 24.60 13.87
CA GLU A 70 -4.68 25.30 13.46
C GLU A 70 -5.92 24.66 14.11
N ILE A 71 -6.02 23.33 14.09
CA ILE A 71 -7.10 22.60 14.78
C ILE A 71 -7.05 22.85 16.30
N HIS A 72 -5.85 22.83 16.89
CA HIS A 72 -5.68 23.11 18.33
C HIS A 72 -6.11 24.54 18.69
N CYS A 73 -5.85 25.51 17.82
CA CYS A 73 -6.26 26.90 17.98
C CYS A 73 -7.73 27.15 17.59
N GLY A 74 -8.49 26.12 17.19
CA GLY A 74 -9.89 26.25 16.79
C GLY A 74 -10.11 26.85 15.40
N GLN A 75 -9.06 26.93 14.58
CA GLN A 75 -9.11 27.45 13.21
C GLN A 75 -9.48 26.31 12.23
N TYR A 76 -10.72 25.84 12.32
CA TYR A 76 -11.24 24.82 11.41
C TYR A 76 -12.70 25.10 11.03
N THR A 77 -13.09 24.69 9.82
CA THR A 77 -14.48 24.75 9.37
C THR A 77 -15.16 23.41 9.62
N THR A 78 -16.35 23.43 10.22
CA THR A 78 -17.18 22.22 10.38
C THR A 78 -18.29 22.23 9.35
N LEU A 79 -18.38 21.16 8.55
CA LEU A 79 -19.48 20.95 7.60
C LEU A 79 -20.32 19.78 8.13
N LYS A 80 -21.64 19.99 8.29
CA LYS A 80 -22.52 19.03 8.99
C LYS A 80 -23.51 18.33 8.07
N SER A 81 -23.89 18.99 6.97
CA SER A 81 -24.78 18.44 5.95
C SER A 81 -24.05 18.22 4.62
N HIS A 82 -24.59 17.36 3.77
CA HIS A 82 -24.14 17.21 2.40
C HIS A 82 -24.27 18.52 1.62
N ASP A 83 -25.38 19.25 1.82
CA ASP A 83 -25.59 20.56 1.19
C ASP A 83 -24.56 21.61 1.65
N ASP A 84 -24.08 21.54 2.90
CA ASP A 84 -23.04 22.45 3.41
C ASP A 84 -21.70 22.18 2.70
N ILE A 85 -21.43 20.91 2.40
CA ILE A 85 -20.23 20.47 1.69
C ILE A 85 -20.25 20.99 0.26
N ASP A 86 -21.36 20.80 -0.46
CA ASP A 86 -21.50 21.25 -1.85
C ASP A 86 -21.42 22.77 -1.97
N ASN A 87 -22.06 23.50 -1.05
CA ASN A 87 -21.96 24.96 -1.01
C ASN A 87 -20.54 25.45 -0.67
N TYR A 88 -19.84 24.78 0.25
CA TYR A 88 -18.46 25.10 0.58
C TYR A 88 -17.54 24.91 -0.62
N PHE A 89 -17.63 23.77 -1.32
CA PHE A 89 -16.82 23.51 -2.51
C PHE A 89 -17.18 24.40 -3.70
N ALA A 90 -18.43 24.82 -3.84
CA ALA A 90 -18.81 25.80 -4.85
C ALA A 90 -18.29 27.23 -4.54
N SER A 91 -17.90 27.50 -3.28
CA SER A 91 -17.39 28.80 -2.82
C SER A 91 -15.86 28.92 -2.78
N LEU A 92 -15.14 27.81 -2.98
CA LEU A 92 -13.67 27.72 -3.05
C LEU A 92 -13.14 28.16 -4.42
#